data_AF-A0A7W2N027-F1
#
_entry.id   AF-A0A7W2N027-F1
#
_cell.length_a   1.000
_cell.length_b   1.000
_cell.length_c   1.000
_cell.angle_alpha   90.00
_cell.angle_beta   90.00
_cell.angle_gamma   90.00
#
_symmetry.space_group_name_H-M   'P 1'
#
loop_
_entity.id
_entity.type
_entity.pdbx_description
1 polymer ?
#
loop_
_entity_poly.entity_id
_entity_poly.type
_entity_poly.pdbx_seq_one_letter_code
_entity_poly.pdbx_strand_id
1 'polypeptide(L)'
;MFKSRNIEGKIDWLDETGIKIYTISACNSLVDQSKYLYRLNEIKAARNINWINTPAFVIFHDGSGCDYLVLVWWENDNELFTSVSVKVDDEWVEDASKYSFCLYDLEVFWTERNIYITTIDCELPSLKKYQVSR
;
A
#
# COMPACT_ATOMS: atom_id res chain seq x y z
N MET A 1 -1.13 27.36 -8.94
CA MET A 1 -2.45 26.88 -8.48
C MET A 1 -2.25 25.49 -7.90
N PHE A 2 -2.73 25.22 -6.68
CA PHE A 2 -2.64 23.90 -6.06
C PHE A 2 -3.47 22.87 -6.86
N LYS A 3 -2.93 21.67 -7.05
CA LYS A 3 -3.65 20.52 -7.62
C LYS A 3 -3.62 19.38 -6.59
N SER A 4 -4.78 18.80 -6.31
CA SER A 4 -4.85 17.60 -5.48
C SER A 4 -4.13 16.44 -6.16
N ARG A 5 -3.54 15.54 -5.36
CA ARG A 5 -2.93 14.31 -5.88
C ARG A 5 -4.03 13.38 -6.41
N ASN A 6 -3.71 12.66 -7.47
CA ASN A 6 -4.58 11.63 -8.03
C ASN A 6 -4.36 10.31 -7.28
N ILE A 7 -5.43 9.66 -6.81
CA ILE A 7 -5.40 8.37 -6.13
C ILE A 7 -6.17 7.35 -6.97
N GLU A 8 -5.55 6.23 -7.32
CA GLU A 8 -6.19 5.16 -8.11
C GLU A 8 -5.98 3.80 -7.43
N GLY A 9 -6.95 2.91 -7.58
CA GLY A 9 -6.88 1.53 -7.12
C GLY A 9 -7.87 0.67 -7.88
N LYS A 10 -7.44 0.07 -8.99
CA LYS A 10 -8.34 -0.76 -9.82
C LYS A 10 -8.50 -2.14 -9.21
N ILE A 11 -9.66 -2.76 -9.42
CA ILE A 11 -10.01 -4.05 -8.79
C ILE A 11 -9.06 -5.19 -9.17
N ASP A 12 -8.52 -5.14 -10.39
CA ASP A 12 -7.59 -6.10 -10.98
C ASP A 12 -6.12 -5.80 -10.65
N TRP A 13 -5.84 -4.67 -9.98
CA TRP A 13 -4.50 -4.33 -9.51
C TRP A 13 -4.19 -5.05 -8.21
N LEU A 14 -3.72 -6.28 -8.37
CA LEU A 14 -3.24 -7.15 -7.31
C LEU A 14 -1.81 -7.58 -7.62
N ASP A 15 -1.00 -7.77 -6.60
CA ASP A 15 0.27 -8.48 -6.76
C ASP A 15 0.05 -10.00 -6.86
N GLU A 16 1.14 -10.75 -7.09
CA GLU A 16 1.11 -12.21 -7.22
C GLU A 16 0.58 -12.95 -5.98
N THR A 17 0.56 -12.30 -4.82
CA THR A 17 0.02 -12.83 -3.56
C THR A 17 -1.39 -12.32 -3.23
N GLY A 18 -1.97 -11.48 -4.09
CA GLY A 18 -3.30 -10.90 -3.89
C GLY A 18 -3.31 -9.62 -3.05
N ILE A 19 -2.16 -8.99 -2.80
CA ILE A 19 -2.07 -7.68 -2.13
C ILE A 19 -2.62 -6.63 -3.08
N LYS A 20 -3.51 -5.76 -2.59
CA LYS A 20 -4.10 -4.67 -3.39
C LYS A 20 -3.06 -3.59 -3.69
N ILE A 21 -3.04 -3.11 -4.92
CA ILE A 21 -2.13 -2.04 -5.34
C ILE A 21 -2.93 -0.75 -5.54
N TYR A 22 -2.49 0.29 -4.85
CA TYR A 22 -2.93 1.67 -5.03
C TYR A 22 -1.79 2.51 -5.59
N THR A 23 -2.14 3.56 -6.33
CA THR A 23 -1.18 4.53 -6.83
C THR A 23 -1.58 5.94 -6.44
N ILE A 24 -0.60 6.76 -6.05
CA ILE A 24 -0.80 8.19 -5.79
C ILE A 24 0.18 9.00 -6.63
N SER A 25 -0.31 10.03 -7.34
CA SER A 25 0.52 10.89 -8.19
C SER A 25 0.40 12.36 -7.83
N ALA A 26 1.54 12.99 -7.52
CA ALA A 26 1.63 14.44 -7.31
C ALA A 26 1.46 15.25 -8.61
N CYS A 27 1.74 14.65 -9.77
CA CYS A 27 1.75 15.34 -11.07
C CYS A 27 0.50 15.05 -11.92
N ASN A 28 -0.47 14.27 -11.41
CA ASN A 28 -1.62 13.73 -12.16
C ASN A 28 -1.23 12.92 -13.40
N SER A 29 -0.01 12.39 -13.43
CA SER A 29 0.42 11.36 -14.39
C SER A 29 0.08 9.97 -13.87
N LEU A 30 -0.10 9.02 -14.79
CA LEU A 30 -0.14 7.61 -14.43
C LEU A 30 1.19 7.20 -13.77
N VAL A 31 1.09 6.52 -12.63
CA VAL A 31 2.25 5.97 -11.93
C VAL A 31 2.72 4.73 -12.66
N ASP A 32 4.01 4.70 -13.01
CA ASP A 32 4.66 3.49 -13.50
C ASP A 32 4.89 2.55 -12.31
N GLN A 33 4.06 1.51 -12.20
CA GLN A 33 4.14 0.55 -11.10
C GLN A 33 5.44 -0.26 -11.11
N SER A 34 6.06 -0.45 -12.29
CA SER A 34 7.22 -1.34 -12.44
C SER A 34 8.43 -0.89 -11.63
N LYS A 35 8.58 0.42 -11.39
CA LYS A 35 9.67 0.99 -10.59
C LYS A 35 9.64 0.60 -9.11
N TYR A 36 8.51 0.12 -8.61
CA TYR A 36 8.31 -0.26 -7.21
C TYR A 36 8.35 -1.77 -6.97
N LEU A 37 8.06 -2.58 -7.99
CA LEU A 37 7.87 -4.02 -7.82
C LEU A 37 9.10 -4.74 -7.25
N TYR A 38 10.30 -4.36 -7.69
CA TYR A 38 11.53 -4.91 -7.15
C TYR A 38 11.63 -4.66 -5.64
N ARG A 39 11.42 -3.41 -5.21
CA ARG A 39 11.49 -3.03 -3.80
C ARG A 39 10.38 -3.70 -2.98
N LEU A 40 9.17 -3.80 -3.52
CA LEU A 40 8.07 -4.53 -2.87
C LEU A 40 8.48 -5.98 -2.57
N ASN A 41 9.07 -6.67 -3.55
CA ASN A 41 9.50 -8.04 -3.39
C ASN A 41 10.61 -8.18 -2.35
N GLU A 42 11.58 -7.27 -2.30
CA GLU A 42 12.61 -7.24 -1.25
C GLU A 42 12.00 -7.10 0.15
N ILE A 43 11.11 -6.11 0.34
CA ILE A 43 10.45 -5.83 1.62
C ILE A 43 9.63 -7.04 2.09
N LYS A 44 8.92 -7.68 1.16
CA LYS A 44 8.12 -8.89 1.43
C LYS A 44 8.99 -10.08 1.79
N ALA A 45 10.10 -10.30 1.08
CA ALA A 45 11.02 -11.41 1.33
C ALA A 45 11.80 -11.26 2.63
N ALA A 46 12.07 -10.03 3.06
CA ALA A 46 12.75 -9.74 4.33
C ALA A 46 11.86 -9.99 5.57
N ARG A 47 10.56 -10.25 5.38
CA ARG A 47 9.58 -10.46 6.45
C ARG A 47 9.06 -11.89 6.41
N ASN A 48 8.96 -12.52 7.58
CA ASN A 48 8.41 -13.87 7.71
C ASN A 48 6.86 -13.83 7.80
N ILE A 49 6.20 -13.31 6.77
CA ILE A 49 4.74 -13.13 6.70
C ILE A 49 4.16 -13.98 5.58
N ASN A 50 3.03 -14.66 5.84
CA ASN A 50 2.31 -15.41 4.81
C ASN A 50 1.42 -14.46 3.98
N TRP A 51 2.04 -13.77 3.02
CA TRP A 51 1.37 -12.75 2.20
C TRP A 51 0.11 -13.24 1.47
N ILE A 52 0.06 -14.51 1.07
CA ILE A 52 -1.11 -15.09 0.39
C ILE A 52 -2.35 -15.11 1.28
N ASN A 53 -2.16 -15.25 2.60
CA ASN A 53 -3.23 -15.35 3.58
C ASN A 53 -3.35 -14.10 4.47
N THR A 54 -2.60 -13.03 4.16
CA THR A 54 -2.58 -11.80 4.95
C THR A 54 -3.34 -10.70 4.19
N PRO A 55 -4.41 -10.12 4.77
CA PRO A 55 -5.03 -8.92 4.19
C PRO A 55 -4.02 -7.78 4.24
N ALA A 56 -3.63 -7.31 3.06
CA ALA A 56 -2.62 -6.27 2.89
C ALA A 56 -2.89 -5.45 1.63
N PHE A 57 -2.29 -4.27 1.60
CA PHE A 57 -2.28 -3.38 0.46
C PHE A 57 -0.95 -2.64 0.37
N VAL A 58 -0.61 -2.17 -0.82
CA VAL A 58 0.59 -1.37 -1.08
C VAL A 58 0.20 -0.10 -1.82
N ILE A 59 0.87 1.00 -1.50
CA ILE A 59 0.73 2.27 -2.19
C ILE A 59 2.04 2.60 -2.91
N PHE A 60 1.95 2.78 -4.22
CA PHE A 60 3.00 3.27 -5.09
C PHE A 60 2.80 4.77 -5.30
N HIS A 61 3.66 5.57 -4.69
CA HIS A 61 3.43 6.99 -4.55
C HIS A 61 4.53 7.79 -5.27
N ASP A 62 4.15 8.44 -6.37
CA ASP A 62 4.94 9.45 -7.07
C ASP A 62 4.82 10.77 -6.31
N GLY A 63 5.66 10.94 -5.29
CA GLY A 63 5.71 12.16 -4.50
C GLY A 63 6.29 13.32 -5.30
N SER A 64 6.04 14.55 -4.83
CA SER A 64 6.55 15.75 -5.52
C SER A 64 8.07 15.91 -5.46
N GLY A 65 8.74 15.21 -4.53
CA GLY A 65 10.19 15.30 -4.35
C GLY A 65 10.91 13.96 -4.27
N CYS A 66 10.22 12.89 -3.90
CA CYS A 66 10.75 11.53 -3.85
C CYS A 66 9.62 10.52 -4.03
N ASP A 67 9.98 9.32 -4.48
CA ASP A 67 9.06 8.20 -4.61
C ASP A 67 8.94 7.48 -3.27
N TYR A 68 7.71 7.07 -2.92
CA TYR A 68 7.43 6.29 -1.72
C TYR A 68 6.78 4.96 -2.10
N LEU A 69 7.15 3.92 -1.37
CA LEU A 69 6.48 2.63 -1.34
C LEU A 69 5.98 2.40 0.08
N VAL A 70 4.67 2.34 0.25
CA VAL A 70 4.04 2.10 1.55
C VAL A 70 3.37 0.73 1.51
N LEU A 71 4.00 -0.28 2.10
CA LEU A 71 3.40 -1.60 2.29
C LEU A 71 2.69 -1.63 3.65
N VAL A 72 1.45 -2.08 3.65
CA VAL A 72 0.56 -2.08 4.82
C VAL A 72 -0.12 -3.44 4.95
N TRP A 73 -0.18 -3.97 6.17
CA TRP A 73 -0.84 -5.24 6.43
C TRP A 73 -1.52 -5.26 7.79
N TRP A 74 -2.61 -6.02 7.88
CA TRP A 74 -3.30 -6.25 9.13
C TRP A 74 -2.77 -7.52 9.78
N GLU A 75 -2.46 -7.43 11.06
CA GLU A 75 -2.03 -8.55 11.90
C GLU A 75 -2.51 -8.29 13.34
N ASN A 76 -2.28 -9.22 14.26
CA ASN A 76 -2.74 -9.11 15.65
C ASN A 76 -4.22 -8.71 15.74
N ASP A 77 -5.05 -9.45 15.01
CA ASP A 77 -6.49 -9.23 14.82
C ASP A 77 -6.84 -7.94 14.05
N ASN A 78 -6.56 -6.75 14.59
CA ASN A 78 -6.98 -5.48 13.97
C ASN A 78 -5.92 -4.38 14.00
N GLU A 79 -4.66 -4.73 14.28
CA GLU A 79 -3.55 -3.81 14.24
C GLU A 79 -3.07 -3.60 12.80
N LEU A 80 -2.73 -2.35 12.47
CA LEU A 80 -2.26 -1.97 11.14
C LEU A 80 -0.76 -1.72 11.18
N PHE A 81 0.00 -2.63 10.58
CA PHE A 81 1.44 -2.51 10.45
C PHE A 81 1.82 -1.84 9.13
N THR A 82 2.90 -1.08 9.14
CA THR A 82 3.38 -0.33 7.97
C THR A 82 4.87 -0.52 7.75
N SER A 83 5.27 -0.57 6.49
CA SER A 83 6.64 -0.47 6.00
C SER A 83 6.67 0.67 4.98
N VAL A 84 7.50 1.67 5.25
CA VAL A 84 7.63 2.87 4.41
C VAL A 84 9.04 2.91 3.86
N SER A 85 9.16 2.70 2.55
CA SER A 85 10.40 2.89 1.81
C SER A 85 10.33 4.18 1.00
N VAL A 86 11.42 4.94 0.99
CA VAL A 86 11.57 6.19 0.25
C VAL A 86 12.77 6.08 -0.66
N LYS A 87 12.64 6.55 -1.90
CA LYS A 87 13.74 6.61 -2.85
C LYS A 87 14.53 7.90 -2.67
N VAL A 88 15.78 7.79 -2.21
CA VAL A 88 16.71 8.90 -1.97
C VAL A 88 18.00 8.60 -2.74
N ASP A 89 18.48 9.55 -3.54
CA ASP A 89 19.69 9.38 -4.37
C ASP A 89 19.69 8.09 -5.20
N ASP A 90 18.51 7.76 -5.77
CA ASP A 90 18.22 6.54 -6.52
C ASP A 90 18.26 5.21 -5.74
N GLU A 91 18.44 5.25 -4.42
CA GLU A 91 18.39 4.09 -3.54
C GLU A 91 17.13 4.05 -2.68
N TRP A 92 16.59 2.85 -2.45
CA TRP A 92 15.45 2.66 -1.56
C TRP A 92 15.90 2.51 -0.11
N VAL A 93 15.40 3.37 0.77
CA VAL A 93 15.71 3.36 2.20
C VAL A 93 14.42 3.17 3.01
N GLU A 94 14.48 2.34 4.05
CA GLU A 94 13.44 2.21 5.07
C GLU A 94 14.01 2.65 6.43
N ASP A 95 13.49 3.76 6.97
CA ASP A 95 13.91 4.32 8.26
C ASP A 95 12.71 5.01 8.92
N ALA A 96 12.05 4.29 9.84
CA ALA A 96 10.86 4.76 10.54
C ALA A 96 11.12 5.96 11.47
N SER A 97 12.39 6.30 11.75
CA SER A 97 12.74 7.51 12.52
C SER A 97 12.72 8.79 11.66
N LYS A 98 12.74 8.66 10.33
CA LYS A 98 12.83 9.77 9.38
C LYS A 98 11.64 9.86 8.43
N TYR A 99 11.10 8.72 8.02
CA TYR A 99 10.09 8.65 6.98
C TYR A 99 8.80 8.03 7.50
N SER A 100 7.70 8.54 6.97
CA SER A 100 6.35 8.05 7.23
C SER A 100 5.51 8.16 5.96
N PHE A 101 4.33 7.57 5.98
CA PHE A 101 3.31 7.82 4.96
C PHE A 101 2.78 9.26 5.08
N CYS A 102 2.27 9.81 4.00
CA CYS A 102 1.79 11.19 3.94
C CYS A 102 0.27 11.28 4.11
N LEU A 103 -0.23 12.52 4.19
CA LEU A 103 -1.66 12.79 4.36
C LEU A 103 -2.56 12.19 3.26
N TYR A 104 -2.05 11.98 2.05
CA TYR A 104 -2.84 11.40 0.96
C TYR A 104 -2.94 9.88 1.06
N ASP A 105 -1.94 9.23 1.67
CA ASP A 105 -1.99 7.79 1.93
C ASP A 105 -3.10 7.46 2.95
N LEU A 106 -3.43 8.40 3.84
CA LEU A 106 -4.51 8.25 4.82
C LEU A 106 -5.89 8.03 4.20
N GLU A 107 -6.15 8.54 2.99
CA GLU A 107 -7.41 8.28 2.26
C GLU A 107 -7.52 6.80 1.88
N VAL A 108 -6.40 6.19 1.47
CA VAL A 108 -6.32 4.75 1.18
C VAL A 108 -6.48 3.97 2.49
N PHE A 109 -5.80 4.38 3.56
CA PHE A 109 -5.89 3.70 4.87
C PHE A 109 -7.33 3.72 5.40
N TRP A 110 -8.02 4.86 5.28
CA TRP A 110 -9.41 4.99 5.67
C TRP A 110 -10.33 4.05 4.90
N THR A 111 -10.16 4.00 3.57
CA THR A 111 -10.89 3.11 2.68
C THR A 111 -10.65 1.64 3.07
N GLU A 112 -9.39 1.27 3.23
CA GLU A 112 -8.97 -0.09 3.58
C GLU A 112 -9.47 -0.54 4.95
N ARG A 113 -9.47 0.37 5.93
CA ARG A 113 -10.05 0.12 7.26
C ARG A 113 -11.54 -0.22 7.17
N ASN A 114 -12.29 0.50 6.34
CA ASN A 114 -13.74 0.24 6.18
C ASN A 114 -14.00 -1.07 5.43
N ILE A 115 -13.17 -1.41 4.43
CA ILE A 115 -13.22 -2.70 3.75
C ILE A 115 -12.91 -3.82 4.74
N TYR A 116 -11.87 -3.67 5.56
CA TYR A 116 -11.46 -4.68 6.54
C TYR A 116 -12.61 -5.06 7.48
N ILE A 117 -13.34 -4.06 8.01
CA ILE A 117 -14.50 -4.31 8.89
C ILE A 117 -15.62 -5.07 8.18
N THR A 118 -15.90 -4.74 6.92
CA THR A 118 -17.00 -5.38 6.21
C THR A 118 -16.65 -6.77 5.66
N THR A 119 -15.36 -7.12 5.60
CA THR A 119 -14.90 -8.34 4.92
C THR A 119 -14.06 -9.29 5.78
N ILE A 120 -13.41 -8.81 6.83
CA ILE A 120 -12.55 -9.59 7.72
C ILE A 120 -13.05 -9.52 9.16
N ASP A 121 -13.17 -8.33 9.74
CA ASP A 121 -13.68 -8.15 11.12
C ASP A 121 -15.23 -8.15 11.14
N CYS A 122 -15.79 -9.29 10.76
CA CYS A 122 -17.23 -9.53 10.68
C CYS A 122 -17.59 -11.00 10.98
N GLU A 123 -18.88 -11.32 11.02
CA GLU A 123 -19.36 -12.67 11.36
C GLU A 123 -18.86 -13.78 10.42
N LEU A 124 -18.60 -13.44 9.14
CA LEU A 124 -18.18 -14.37 8.10
C LEU A 124 -16.95 -13.82 7.35
N PRO A 125 -15.75 -13.91 7.95
CA PRO A 125 -14.52 -13.37 7.38
C PRO A 125 -14.19 -14.00 6.02
N SER A 126 -13.71 -13.19 5.08
CA SER A 126 -13.32 -13.61 3.75
C SER A 126 -12.22 -12.73 3.15
N LEU A 127 -11.01 -13.27 3.12
CA LEU A 127 -9.86 -12.63 2.46
C LEU A 127 -10.14 -12.37 0.97
N LYS A 128 -10.83 -13.29 0.29
CA LYS A 128 -11.16 -13.10 -1.12
C LYS A 128 -12.07 -11.89 -1.33
N LYS A 129 -13.06 -11.66 -0.44
CA LYS A 129 -13.90 -10.45 -0.48
C LYS A 129 -13.06 -9.20 -0.26
N TYR A 130 -12.19 -9.20 0.75
CA TYR A 130 -11.28 -8.08 1.02
C TYR A 130 -10.43 -7.69 -0.20
N GLN A 131 -9.87 -8.68 -0.91
CA GLN A 131 -9.01 -8.47 -2.08
C GLN A 131 -9.75 -7.86 -3.28
N VAL A 132 -11.03 -8.18 -3.48
CA VAL A 132 -11.83 -7.68 -4.61
C VAL A 132 -12.66 -6.43 -4.27
N SER A 133 -12.66 -5.97 -3.02
CA SER A 133 -13.31 -4.72 -2.60
C SER A 133 -12.41 -3.50 -2.83
N ARG A 134 -13.02 -2.32 -3.03
CA ARG A 134 -12.38 -1.01 -3.16
C ARG A 134 -13.20 0.05 -2.44
#